data_AF-A0A6L9EIH7-F1
#
_entry.id   AF-A0A6L9EIH7-F1
#
_cell.length_a   1.000
_cell.length_b   1.000
_cell.length_c   1.000
_cell.angle_alpha   90.00
_cell.angle_beta   90.00
_cell.angle_gamma   90.00
#
_symmetry.space_group_name_H-M   'P 1'
#
loop_
_entity.id
_entity.type
_entity.pdbx_description
1 polymer ?
#
loop_
_entity_poly.entity_id
_entity_poly.type
_entity_poly.pdbx_seq_one_letter_code
_entity_poly.pdbx_strand_id
1 'polypeptide(L)'
;TPPTGVRWYWQGKNSNGSSTSLGYGSSFTVNQGSGTYYIRARSTNSGTWSPASASVYVGIVSFLPGSIGSNQTICYSGDPATLSNSASASGGSGGYSYQWQYSSNGSSGWANISGATSSSYNPPSGLTSSRWYRRRVISCNQTKYTDPVKVTVRPQLLVGSIGGSKTICYGSNAGTLSNASSPSGGNGSYTYLWQYSANGSSGWTNISGSTLASYTPPAGLTASRWYRRGVTSCGQTKHSSPVKVTVHQSLSLPTGSTSFTRCGDGTLTLSQTLATGANTLRWYAASSGGSYLHQGSSYTTPSLSNNTTYYVSSYN
;
A
#
# COMPACT_ATOMS: atom_id res chain seq x y z
N THR A 1 63.30 31.67 -4.19
CA THR A 1 64.51 30.86 -4.47
C THR A 1 65.59 31.26 -3.47
N PRO A 2 66.45 30.33 -3.01
CA PRO A 2 67.51 30.69 -2.06
C PRO A 2 68.56 31.61 -2.72
N PRO A 3 69.13 32.58 -1.97
CA PRO A 3 70.24 33.40 -2.46
C PRO A 3 71.47 32.58 -2.85
N THR A 4 72.34 33.15 -3.70
CA THR A 4 73.64 32.55 -4.05
C THR A 4 74.45 32.22 -2.79
N GLY A 5 74.99 31.01 -2.72
CA GLY A 5 75.76 30.54 -1.55
C GLY A 5 74.92 30.01 -0.38
N VAL A 6 73.59 29.92 -0.53
CA VAL A 6 72.67 29.44 0.49
C VAL A 6 71.82 28.29 -0.06
N ARG A 7 71.56 27.28 0.78
CA ARG A 7 70.58 26.23 0.51
C ARG A 7 69.56 26.16 1.63
N TRP A 8 68.28 26.06 1.28
CA TRP A 8 67.21 25.88 2.25
C TRP A 8 66.92 24.40 2.47
N TYR A 9 66.91 23.96 3.72
CA TYR A 9 66.59 22.59 4.11
C TYR A 9 65.37 22.59 5.02
N TRP A 10 64.46 21.66 4.74
CA TRP A 10 63.28 21.44 5.57
C TRP A 10 63.65 20.70 6.85
N GLN A 11 63.11 21.15 7.97
CA GLN A 11 63.43 20.65 9.32
C GLN A 11 62.29 19.83 9.94
N GLY A 12 61.27 19.50 9.14
CA GLY A 12 60.05 18.87 9.64
C GLY A 12 59.41 19.79 10.68
N LYS A 13 59.02 19.24 11.82
CA LYS A 13 58.41 19.99 12.93
C LYS A 13 59.42 20.52 13.97
N ASN A 14 60.73 20.40 13.71
CA ASN A 14 61.76 20.88 14.62
C ASN A 14 62.20 22.30 14.24
N SER A 15 61.88 23.29 15.08
CA SER A 15 62.23 24.69 14.87
C SER A 15 63.73 24.97 14.90
N ASN A 16 64.55 24.10 15.50
CA ASN A 16 66.00 24.25 15.61
C ASN A 16 66.77 23.11 14.91
N GLY A 17 66.08 22.35 14.05
CA GLY A 17 66.67 21.20 13.36
C GLY A 17 67.88 21.58 12.50
N SER A 18 68.78 20.62 12.29
CA SER A 18 69.91 20.71 11.37
C SER A 18 69.89 19.55 10.35
N SER A 19 68.70 19.02 10.07
CA SER A 19 68.52 17.89 9.16
C SER A 19 68.72 18.33 7.71
N THR A 20 69.42 17.50 6.95
CA THR A 20 69.52 17.60 5.49
C THR A 20 68.79 16.47 4.76
N SER A 21 68.15 15.55 5.49
CA SER A 21 67.53 14.34 4.93
C SER A 21 66.09 14.54 4.46
N LEU A 22 65.42 15.61 4.90
CA LEU A 22 64.02 15.91 4.55
C LEU A 22 63.88 16.66 3.21
N GLY A 23 64.97 16.79 2.46
CA GLY A 23 65.02 17.52 1.20
C GLY A 23 65.38 18.99 1.35
N TYR A 24 65.71 19.60 0.21
CA TYR A 24 66.11 21.00 0.09
C TYR A 24 65.36 21.68 -1.05
N GLY A 25 65.21 23.00 -0.97
CA GLY A 25 64.56 23.81 -2.01
C GLY A 25 63.37 24.62 -1.50
N SER A 26 62.64 25.22 -2.43
CA SER A 26 61.52 26.14 -2.14
C SER A 26 60.18 25.43 -1.89
N SER A 27 60.09 24.13 -2.13
CA SER A 27 58.89 23.33 -1.89
C SER A 27 59.21 22.13 -1.00
N PHE A 28 58.18 21.66 -0.29
CA PHE A 28 58.23 20.45 0.53
C PHE A 28 56.87 19.79 0.54
N THR A 29 56.86 18.50 0.22
CA THR A 29 55.67 17.67 0.34
C THR A 29 55.59 17.15 1.76
N VAL A 30 54.58 17.62 2.49
CA VAL A 30 54.36 17.29 3.89
C VAL A 30 53.97 15.82 4.05
N ASN A 31 54.64 15.10 4.94
CA ASN A 31 54.36 13.68 5.24
C ASN A 31 54.19 13.37 6.75
N GLN A 32 54.26 14.37 7.64
CA GLN A 32 54.18 14.17 9.10
C GLN A 32 52.86 14.68 9.72
N GLY A 33 51.80 14.79 8.92
CA GLY A 33 50.47 15.24 9.37
C GLY A 33 50.36 16.76 9.59
N SER A 34 49.35 17.20 10.34
CA SER A 34 49.15 18.63 10.65
C SER A 34 50.20 19.16 11.63
N GLY A 35 50.49 20.45 11.56
CA GLY A 35 51.40 21.13 12.48
C GLY A 35 52.25 22.19 11.80
N THR A 36 53.14 22.80 12.57
CA THR A 36 54.07 23.81 12.08
C THR A 36 55.33 23.15 11.54
N TYR A 37 55.65 23.42 10.29
CA TYR A 37 56.84 22.93 9.61
C TYR A 37 57.84 24.05 9.47
N TYR A 38 59.11 23.74 9.65
CA TYR A 38 60.18 24.72 9.69
C TYR A 38 61.15 24.52 8.52
N ILE A 39 61.70 25.61 8.03
CA ILE A 39 62.74 25.64 7.00
C ILE A 39 63.91 26.51 7.48
N ARG A 40 65.13 26.03 7.27
CA ARG A 40 66.37 26.74 7.63
C ARG A 40 67.28 26.93 6.44
N ALA A 41 67.93 28.10 6.41
CA ALA A 41 69.02 28.37 5.50
C ALA A 41 70.33 27.80 6.06
N ARG A 42 71.12 27.16 5.18
CA ARG A 42 72.48 26.68 5.43
C ARG A 42 73.43 27.30 4.39
N SER A 43 74.55 27.87 4.83
CA SER A 43 75.59 28.34 3.92
C SER A 43 76.25 27.16 3.22
N THR A 44 76.43 27.25 1.90
CA THR A 44 77.15 26.22 1.13
C THR A 44 78.66 26.32 1.30
N ASN A 45 79.16 27.45 1.78
CA ASN A 45 80.60 27.72 1.89
C ASN A 45 81.12 27.34 3.29
N SER A 46 80.42 27.76 4.34
CA SER A 46 80.82 27.51 5.75
C SER A 46 80.09 26.34 6.39
N GLY A 47 79.02 25.82 5.76
CA GLY A 47 78.18 24.78 6.34
C GLY A 47 77.33 25.22 7.54
N THR A 48 77.39 26.49 7.94
CA THR A 48 76.69 27.03 9.10
C THR A 48 75.20 27.22 8.83
N TRP A 49 74.39 27.03 9.87
CA TRP A 49 72.94 27.24 9.83
C TRP A 49 72.59 28.66 10.25
N SER A 50 71.55 29.22 9.63
CA SER A 50 70.92 30.48 10.05
C SER A 50 70.47 30.45 11.51
N PRO A 51 70.55 31.55 12.27
CA PRO A 51 70.23 31.57 13.70
C PRO A 51 68.75 31.34 14.02
N ALA A 52 67.87 31.45 13.03
CA ALA A 52 66.43 31.25 13.16
C ALA A 52 65.87 30.42 12.00
N SER A 53 64.67 29.89 12.19
CA SER A 53 63.90 29.19 11.17
C SER A 53 62.69 30.02 10.75
N ALA A 54 62.31 29.92 9.47
CA ALA A 54 60.97 30.30 9.04
C ALA A 54 60.02 29.12 9.24
N SER A 55 58.72 29.39 9.34
CA SER A 55 57.71 28.36 9.59
C SER A 55 56.48 28.50 8.70
N VAL A 56 55.85 27.37 8.37
CA VAL A 56 54.54 27.30 7.73
C VAL A 56 53.64 26.35 8.53
N TYR A 57 52.40 26.77 8.81
CA TYR A 57 51.41 25.91 9.46
C TYR A 57 50.62 25.13 8.42
N VAL A 58 50.49 23.81 8.65
CA VAL A 58 49.71 22.90 7.81
C VAL A 58 48.57 22.34 8.64
N GLY A 59 47.33 22.76 8.34
CA GLY A 59 46.12 22.23 8.96
C GLY A 59 45.54 21.09 8.13
N ILE A 60 45.46 19.88 8.69
CA ILE A 60 44.66 18.79 8.12
C ILE A 60 43.34 18.79 8.87
N VAL A 61 42.25 19.13 8.16
CA VAL A 61 40.91 19.11 8.73
C VAL A 61 40.16 17.87 8.24
N SER A 62 39.56 17.15 9.17
CA SER A 62 38.56 16.12 8.88
C SER A 62 37.19 16.67 9.26
N PHE A 63 36.15 16.16 8.62
CA PHE A 63 34.78 16.52 8.94
C PHE A 63 33.93 15.28 9.17
N LEU A 64 32.83 15.41 9.92
CA LEU A 64 31.80 14.39 10.07
C LEU A 64 30.60 14.80 9.21
N PRO A 65 29.99 13.88 8.44
CA PRO A 65 28.86 14.19 7.55
C PRO A 65 27.54 14.46 8.30
N GLY A 66 27.52 14.28 9.62
CA GLY A 66 26.33 14.36 10.45
C GLY A 66 25.43 13.12 10.30
N SER A 67 24.17 13.25 10.68
CA SER A 67 23.16 12.19 10.57
C SER A 67 21.84 12.73 10.03
N ILE A 68 21.06 11.84 9.43
CA ILE A 68 19.74 12.12 8.85
C ILE A 68 18.64 11.46 9.71
N GLY A 69 17.37 11.60 9.34
CA GLY A 69 16.21 11.04 10.05
C GLY A 69 16.29 9.52 10.28
N SER A 70 15.27 8.95 10.92
CA SER A 70 15.24 7.51 11.21
C SER A 70 14.61 6.68 10.09
N ASN A 71 14.78 5.35 10.16
CA ASN A 71 14.05 4.41 9.30
C ASN A 71 12.54 4.61 9.42
N GLN A 72 11.84 4.43 8.31
CA GLN A 72 10.39 4.60 8.21
C GLN A 72 9.74 3.35 7.64
N THR A 73 8.48 3.12 7.98
CA THR A 73 7.65 2.10 7.35
C THR A 73 6.35 2.73 6.89
N ILE A 74 6.09 2.67 5.59
CA ILE A 74 4.87 3.18 4.96
C ILE A 74 4.08 2.05 4.30
N CYS A 75 2.82 2.33 4.03
CA CYS A 75 1.96 1.44 3.26
C CYS A 75 2.35 1.48 1.79
N TYR A 76 1.92 0.48 1.01
CA TYR A 76 2.05 0.52 -0.44
C TYR A 76 1.41 1.79 -1.00
N SER A 77 2.16 2.54 -1.81
CA SER A 77 1.79 3.86 -2.34
C SER A 77 1.60 4.95 -1.26
N GLY A 78 2.14 4.75 -0.06
CA GLY A 78 2.12 5.73 1.02
C GLY A 78 3.09 6.88 0.81
N ASP A 79 3.04 7.85 1.73
CA ASP A 79 3.91 9.03 1.75
C ASP A 79 4.92 8.94 2.90
N PRO A 80 6.24 8.90 2.62
CA PRO A 80 7.26 8.98 3.67
C PRO A 80 7.29 10.36 4.33
N ALA A 81 7.54 10.40 5.63
CA ALA A 81 7.87 11.65 6.30
C ALA A 81 9.22 12.20 5.80
N THR A 82 9.40 13.51 5.93
CA THR A 82 10.67 14.16 5.60
C THR A 82 11.84 13.56 6.39
N LEU A 83 12.92 13.24 5.71
CA LEU A 83 14.20 12.87 6.32
C LEU A 83 14.88 14.15 6.83
N SER A 84 14.77 14.36 8.14
CA SER A 84 15.31 15.54 8.82
C SER A 84 16.85 15.50 8.92
N ASN A 85 17.43 16.66 9.21
CA ASN A 85 18.84 16.79 9.58
C ASN A 85 19.00 16.56 11.09
N SER A 86 19.14 15.29 11.51
CA SER A 86 19.24 14.91 12.92
C SER A 86 20.53 15.41 13.58
N ALA A 87 21.64 15.43 12.83
CA ALA A 87 22.87 16.09 13.24
C ALA A 87 23.52 16.76 12.04
N SER A 88 23.90 18.03 12.20
CA SER A 88 24.62 18.78 11.16
C SER A 88 26.03 18.23 10.95
N ALA A 89 26.54 18.41 9.73
CA ALA A 89 27.96 18.18 9.46
C ALA A 89 28.82 19.11 10.34
N SER A 90 29.98 18.63 10.76
CA SER A 90 30.90 19.35 11.66
C SER A 90 32.37 19.10 11.31
N GLY A 91 33.27 20.01 11.69
CA GLY A 91 34.69 19.97 11.30
C GLY A 91 34.92 20.45 9.86
N GLY A 92 36.06 20.11 9.27
CA GLY A 92 36.41 20.58 7.91
C GLY A 92 36.67 22.09 7.83
N SER A 93 36.59 22.63 6.62
CA SER A 93 36.81 24.03 6.24
C SER A 93 36.09 24.33 4.92
N GLY A 94 35.67 25.57 4.72
CA GLY A 94 35.02 25.99 3.46
C GLY A 94 33.55 25.60 3.31
N GLY A 95 32.84 25.34 4.41
CA GLY A 95 31.40 25.02 4.42
C GLY A 95 31.08 23.59 3.97
N TYR A 96 29.79 23.31 3.77
CA TYR A 96 29.28 21.99 3.38
C TYR A 96 28.35 22.11 2.18
N SER A 97 28.52 21.22 1.20
CA SER A 97 27.53 21.01 0.15
C SER A 97 26.91 19.62 0.27
N TYR A 98 25.62 19.53 -0.02
CA TYR A 98 24.84 18.30 0.11
C TYR A 98 24.32 17.82 -1.23
N GLN A 99 24.22 16.50 -1.36
CA GLN A 99 23.53 15.84 -2.46
C GLN A 99 22.85 14.58 -1.92
N TRP A 100 21.53 14.51 -2.00
CA TRP A 100 20.81 13.30 -1.62
C TRP A 100 20.96 12.22 -2.67
N GLN A 101 21.07 10.97 -2.19
CA GLN A 101 21.20 9.78 -3.00
C GLN A 101 20.21 8.71 -2.55
N TYR A 102 19.82 7.83 -3.46
CA TYR A 102 19.01 6.65 -3.15
C TYR A 102 19.64 5.35 -3.67
N SER A 103 19.28 4.23 -3.06
CA SER A 103 19.67 2.87 -3.45
C SER A 103 18.52 1.88 -3.21
N SER A 104 18.49 0.77 -3.95
CA SER A 104 17.56 -0.34 -3.72
C SER A 104 17.97 -1.23 -2.53
N ASN A 105 19.27 -1.36 -2.25
CA ASN A 105 19.80 -2.32 -1.28
C ASN A 105 20.54 -1.65 -0.08
N GLY A 106 20.86 -0.36 -0.20
CA GLY A 106 21.53 0.40 0.85
C GLY A 106 23.05 0.18 0.94
N SER A 107 23.63 -0.71 0.13
CA SER A 107 25.06 -1.00 0.11
C SER A 107 25.75 -0.56 -1.18
N SER A 108 25.08 -0.64 -2.32
CA SER A 108 25.61 -0.29 -3.65
C SER A 108 24.55 0.37 -4.53
N GLY A 109 24.91 0.74 -5.77
CA GLY A 109 23.95 1.30 -6.74
C GLY A 109 23.35 2.64 -6.34
N TRP A 110 24.12 3.48 -5.63
CA TRP A 110 23.67 4.80 -5.19
C TRP A 110 23.58 5.77 -6.37
N ALA A 111 22.39 6.31 -6.60
CA ALA A 111 22.13 7.31 -7.62
C ALA A 111 21.78 8.67 -6.99
N ASN A 112 22.18 9.77 -7.63
CA ASN A 112 21.84 11.12 -7.19
C ASN A 112 20.35 11.39 -7.44
N ILE A 113 19.72 12.08 -6.50
CA ILE A 113 18.38 12.64 -6.65
C ILE A 113 18.53 14.06 -7.19
N SER A 114 18.07 14.30 -8.42
CA SER A 114 18.22 15.60 -9.08
C SER A 114 17.65 16.74 -8.23
N GLY A 115 18.42 17.83 -8.08
CA GLY A 115 18.03 19.03 -7.34
C GLY A 115 17.98 18.90 -5.81
N ALA A 116 18.18 17.70 -5.24
CA ALA A 116 18.09 17.50 -3.80
C ALA A 116 19.41 17.86 -3.08
N THR A 117 19.60 19.14 -2.80
CA THR A 117 20.83 19.72 -2.19
C THR A 117 20.62 20.33 -0.80
N SER A 118 19.43 20.22 -0.24
CA SER A 118 19.10 20.72 1.11
C SER A 118 19.64 19.82 2.22
N SER A 119 19.74 20.34 3.44
CA SER A 119 20.15 19.57 4.63
C SER A 119 19.12 18.48 4.99
N SER A 120 17.84 18.70 4.74
CA SER A 120 16.77 17.71 4.80
C SER A 120 16.29 17.31 3.40
N TYR A 121 15.55 16.21 3.30
CA TYR A 121 14.92 15.76 2.06
C TYR A 121 13.54 15.16 2.32
N ASN A 122 12.55 15.57 1.53
CA ASN A 122 11.23 14.96 1.54
C ASN A 122 11.13 13.94 0.40
N PRO A 123 11.13 12.62 0.69
CA PRO A 123 10.90 11.63 -0.35
C PRO A 123 9.52 11.82 -1.01
N PRO A 124 9.35 11.45 -2.29
CA PRO A 124 8.06 11.56 -2.95
C PRO A 124 7.05 10.56 -2.39
N SER A 125 5.78 10.96 -2.37
CA SER A 125 4.65 10.07 -2.09
C SER A 125 4.48 8.99 -3.17
N GLY A 126 3.76 7.92 -2.85
CA GLY A 126 3.38 6.91 -3.85
C GLY A 126 4.42 5.80 -4.04
N LEU A 127 5.35 5.62 -3.11
CA LEU A 127 6.36 4.57 -3.24
C LEU A 127 5.73 3.17 -3.23
N THR A 128 6.10 2.36 -4.23
CA THR A 128 5.64 0.97 -4.39
C THR A 128 6.72 -0.05 -4.04
N SER A 129 7.94 0.40 -3.71
CA SER A 129 9.07 -0.44 -3.35
C SER A 129 9.93 0.25 -2.30
N SER A 130 10.53 -0.54 -1.41
CA SER A 130 11.42 -0.02 -0.38
C SER A 130 12.65 0.65 -1.00
N ARG A 131 13.12 1.73 -0.39
CA ARG A 131 14.29 2.48 -0.84
C ARG A 131 15.15 2.88 0.34
N TRP A 132 16.46 2.93 0.10
CA TRP A 132 17.44 3.48 1.03
C TRP A 132 17.85 4.86 0.56
N TYR A 133 18.04 5.77 1.50
CA TYR A 133 18.47 7.14 1.26
C TYR A 133 19.71 7.45 2.08
N ARG A 134 20.62 8.25 1.52
CA ARG A 134 21.76 8.82 2.26
C ARG A 134 22.05 10.23 1.76
N ARG A 135 22.68 11.04 2.59
CA ARG A 135 23.16 12.36 2.21
C ARG A 135 24.66 12.29 1.96
N ARG A 136 25.08 12.59 0.73
CA ARG A 136 26.48 12.87 0.39
C ARG A 136 26.81 14.28 0.83
N VAL A 137 27.92 14.43 1.54
CA VAL A 137 28.41 15.72 2.06
C VAL A 137 29.82 15.95 1.53
N ILE A 138 30.09 17.16 1.05
CA ILE A 138 31.41 17.56 0.57
C ILE A 138 31.90 18.77 1.37
N SER A 139 33.14 18.71 1.84
CA SER A 139 33.87 19.80 2.50
C SER A 139 35.37 19.63 2.25
N CYS A 140 36.13 20.70 2.01
CA CYS A 140 37.57 20.63 1.69
C CYS A 140 37.95 19.62 0.59
N ASN A 141 37.12 19.48 -0.46
CA ASN A 141 37.27 18.44 -1.49
C ASN A 141 37.22 16.98 -0.98
N GLN A 142 36.87 16.77 0.29
CA GLN A 142 36.59 15.46 0.87
C GLN A 142 35.11 15.14 0.71
N THR A 143 34.80 13.90 0.32
CA THR A 143 33.42 13.40 0.27
C THR A 143 33.21 12.40 1.39
N LYS A 144 32.18 12.61 2.20
CA LYS A 144 31.69 11.63 3.18
C LYS A 144 30.17 11.46 3.04
N TYR A 145 29.64 10.40 3.63
CA TYR A 145 28.23 10.05 3.54
C TYR A 145 27.68 9.84 4.95
N THR A 146 26.44 10.24 5.16
CA THR A 146 25.71 9.81 6.36
C THR A 146 25.45 8.31 6.30
N ASP A 147 25.16 7.71 7.45
CA ASP A 147 24.56 6.37 7.49
C ASP A 147 23.25 6.36 6.69
N PRO A 148 22.97 5.26 5.96
CA PRO A 148 21.78 5.18 5.12
C PRO A 148 20.53 4.88 5.96
N VAL A 149 19.41 5.47 5.53
CA VAL A 149 18.09 5.31 6.14
C VAL A 149 17.17 4.57 5.18
N LYS A 150 16.46 3.56 5.68
CA LYS A 150 15.51 2.77 4.90
C LYS A 150 14.09 3.32 5.07
N VAL A 151 13.45 3.60 3.93
CA VAL A 151 12.00 3.72 3.83
C VAL A 151 11.46 2.36 3.36
N THR A 152 10.82 1.64 4.28
CA THR A 152 10.25 0.32 4.02
C THR A 152 8.81 0.48 3.51
N VAL A 153 8.54 -0.05 2.32
CA VAL A 153 7.19 -0.12 1.76
C VAL A 153 6.59 -1.48 2.08
N ARG A 154 5.44 -1.49 2.78
CA ARG A 154 4.69 -2.72 3.04
C ARG A 154 4.09 -3.31 1.77
N PRO A 155 3.84 -4.63 1.71
CA PRO A 155 3.23 -5.26 0.54
C PRO A 155 1.88 -4.64 0.19
N GLN A 156 1.52 -4.65 -1.09
CA GLN A 156 0.22 -4.18 -1.57
C GLN A 156 -0.93 -4.92 -0.88
N LEU A 157 -1.92 -4.18 -0.38
CA LEU A 157 -3.16 -4.78 0.13
C LEU A 157 -3.94 -5.41 -1.03
N LEU A 158 -4.15 -6.72 -0.93
CA LEU A 158 -5.04 -7.52 -1.77
C LEU A 158 -6.23 -7.94 -0.91
N VAL A 159 -7.44 -7.60 -1.35
CA VAL A 159 -8.68 -7.71 -0.55
C VAL A 159 -9.25 -9.14 -0.48
N GLY A 160 -8.73 -10.04 -1.31
CA GLY A 160 -9.29 -11.38 -1.50
C GLY A 160 -10.67 -11.33 -2.17
N SER A 161 -11.50 -12.33 -1.90
CA SER A 161 -12.83 -12.49 -2.49
C SER A 161 -13.83 -13.03 -1.48
N ILE A 162 -15.11 -12.78 -1.76
CA ILE A 162 -16.25 -13.26 -0.97
C ILE A 162 -17.00 -14.34 -1.76
N GLY A 163 -17.83 -15.13 -1.07
CA GLY A 163 -18.67 -16.17 -1.68
C GLY A 163 -19.58 -15.64 -2.78
N GLY A 164 -19.93 -16.49 -3.74
CA GLY A 164 -20.61 -16.09 -4.98
C GLY A 164 -22.08 -15.70 -4.84
N SER A 165 -22.69 -15.35 -5.99
CA SER A 165 -24.09 -14.91 -6.08
C SER A 165 -25.06 -15.96 -5.61
N LYS A 166 -26.19 -15.52 -5.06
CA LYS A 166 -27.26 -16.38 -4.55
C LYS A 166 -28.61 -15.97 -5.10
N THR A 167 -29.53 -16.92 -5.17
CA THR A 167 -30.92 -16.69 -5.53
C THR A 167 -31.81 -17.27 -4.43
N ILE A 168 -32.76 -16.48 -3.95
CA ILE A 168 -33.65 -16.85 -2.84
C ILE A 168 -35.10 -16.48 -3.15
N CYS A 169 -36.04 -17.19 -2.50
CA CYS A 169 -37.45 -16.82 -2.52
C CYS A 169 -37.68 -15.50 -1.77
N TYR A 170 -38.78 -14.82 -2.09
CA TYR A 170 -39.22 -13.62 -1.40
C TYR A 170 -39.34 -13.86 0.12
N GLY A 171 -38.67 -13.02 0.92
CA GLY A 171 -38.70 -13.11 2.39
C GLY A 171 -37.79 -14.18 2.99
N SER A 172 -37.12 -15.00 2.18
CA SER A 172 -36.21 -16.04 2.69
C SER A 172 -34.86 -15.48 3.18
N ASN A 173 -34.06 -16.34 3.79
CA ASN A 173 -32.70 -16.03 4.22
C ASN A 173 -31.69 -16.29 3.08
N ALA A 174 -30.70 -15.42 2.93
CA ALA A 174 -29.63 -15.61 1.93
C ALA A 174 -28.55 -16.61 2.38
N GLY A 175 -28.50 -16.94 3.67
CA GLY A 175 -27.37 -17.64 4.28
C GLY A 175 -26.07 -16.83 4.20
N THR A 176 -24.97 -17.42 4.66
CA THR A 176 -23.68 -16.71 4.80
C THR A 176 -22.99 -16.46 3.46
N LEU A 177 -22.50 -15.23 3.26
CA LEU A 177 -21.47 -14.89 2.28
C LEU A 177 -20.11 -15.17 2.92
N SER A 178 -19.49 -16.27 2.50
CA SER A 178 -18.23 -16.76 3.06
C SER A 178 -17.01 -15.94 2.62
N ASN A 179 -15.92 -16.04 3.37
CA ASN A 179 -14.60 -15.60 2.93
C ASN A 179 -14.02 -16.61 1.93
N ALA A 180 -14.17 -16.36 0.63
CA ALA A 180 -13.73 -17.29 -0.42
C ALA A 180 -12.21 -17.27 -0.62
N SER A 181 -11.57 -16.10 -0.54
CA SER A 181 -10.12 -15.98 -0.42
C SER A 181 -9.75 -14.90 0.58
N SER A 182 -8.80 -15.22 1.45
CA SER A 182 -8.36 -14.33 2.53
C SER A 182 -7.61 -13.12 1.99
N PRO A 183 -7.76 -11.94 2.62
CA PRO A 183 -6.91 -10.79 2.31
C PRO A 183 -5.42 -11.11 2.55
N SER A 184 -4.55 -10.41 1.83
CA SER A 184 -3.11 -10.51 1.99
C SER A 184 -2.42 -9.14 1.82
N GLY A 185 -1.15 -9.07 2.22
CA GLY A 185 -0.35 -7.84 2.19
C GLY A 185 -0.77 -6.81 3.24
N GLY A 186 -0.51 -5.53 2.99
CA GLY A 186 -0.69 -4.47 3.99
C GLY A 186 0.24 -4.66 5.18
N ASN A 187 -0.26 -4.44 6.40
CA ASN A 187 0.50 -4.70 7.63
C ASN A 187 0.28 -6.11 8.22
N GLY A 188 -0.42 -7.00 7.51
CA GLY A 188 -0.75 -8.34 7.99
C GLY A 188 -1.92 -8.40 8.98
N SER A 189 -2.49 -7.24 9.35
CA SER A 189 -3.69 -7.14 10.17
C SER A 189 -4.83 -6.53 9.35
N TYR A 190 -6.02 -7.10 9.49
CA TYR A 190 -7.18 -6.77 8.68
C TYR A 190 -8.39 -6.49 9.55
N THR A 191 -9.08 -5.39 9.26
CA THR A 191 -10.43 -5.11 9.80
C THR A 191 -11.42 -5.10 8.66
N TYR A 192 -12.67 -5.48 8.96
CA TYR A 192 -13.71 -5.68 7.96
C TYR A 192 -14.87 -4.72 8.18
N LEU A 193 -15.49 -4.30 7.08
CA LEU A 193 -16.77 -3.61 7.07
C LEU A 193 -17.56 -4.03 5.83
N TRP A 194 -18.75 -4.57 6.02
CA TRP A 194 -19.63 -4.93 4.92
C TRP A 194 -20.48 -3.75 4.48
N GLN A 195 -20.74 -3.70 3.18
CA GLN A 195 -21.62 -2.72 2.55
C GLN A 195 -22.64 -3.41 1.66
N TYR A 196 -23.79 -2.76 1.47
CA TYR A 196 -24.79 -3.16 0.48
C TYR A 196 -25.13 -2.04 -0.49
N SER A 197 -25.62 -2.40 -1.67
CA SER A 197 -26.11 -1.48 -2.71
C SER A 197 -27.31 -2.10 -3.45
N ALA A 198 -28.20 -1.26 -3.98
CA ALA A 198 -29.30 -1.71 -4.83
C ALA A 198 -28.83 -2.10 -6.25
N ASN A 199 -27.78 -1.47 -6.77
CA ASN A 199 -27.33 -1.61 -8.17
C ASN A 199 -25.95 -2.26 -8.32
N GLY A 200 -25.16 -2.35 -7.24
CA GLY A 200 -23.84 -2.96 -7.25
C GLY A 200 -22.70 -2.09 -7.82
N SER A 201 -22.98 -0.86 -8.24
CA SER A 201 -22.00 0.08 -8.79
C SER A 201 -21.86 1.35 -7.95
N SER A 202 -22.95 1.86 -7.38
CA SER A 202 -22.99 3.09 -6.58
C SER A 202 -23.95 2.96 -5.38
N GLY A 203 -24.09 4.01 -4.57
CA GLY A 203 -25.05 4.02 -3.45
C GLY A 203 -24.75 3.00 -2.35
N TRP A 204 -23.46 2.73 -2.11
CA TRP A 204 -23.04 1.77 -1.09
C TRP A 204 -23.31 2.29 0.32
N THR A 205 -24.04 1.51 1.11
CA THR A 205 -24.37 1.82 2.51
C THR A 205 -23.61 0.88 3.42
N ASN A 206 -23.01 1.44 4.48
CA ASN A 206 -22.31 0.66 5.51
C ASN A 206 -23.30 -0.16 6.35
N ILE A 207 -22.93 -1.41 6.64
CA ILE A 207 -23.64 -2.26 7.57
C ILE A 207 -22.94 -2.15 8.92
N SER A 208 -23.53 -1.40 9.85
CA SER A 208 -22.97 -1.17 11.19
C SER A 208 -22.68 -2.49 11.92
N GLY A 209 -21.51 -2.56 12.56
CA GLY A 209 -21.10 -3.73 13.37
C GLY A 209 -20.60 -4.94 12.56
N SER A 210 -20.55 -4.88 11.24
CA SER A 210 -20.12 -6.00 10.38
C SER A 210 -18.59 -6.17 10.32
N THR A 211 -17.99 -6.64 11.41
CA THR A 211 -16.52 -6.70 11.61
C THR A 211 -15.87 -8.04 11.26
N LEU A 212 -16.65 -9.03 10.82
CA LEU A 212 -16.17 -10.37 10.49
C LEU A 212 -15.83 -10.54 9.01
N ALA A 213 -14.91 -11.47 8.72
CA ALA A 213 -14.50 -11.79 7.35
C ALA A 213 -15.63 -12.39 6.49
N SER A 214 -16.62 -13.01 7.13
CA SER A 214 -17.85 -13.51 6.50
C SER A 214 -19.05 -12.74 7.03
N TYR A 215 -20.15 -12.70 6.27
CA TYR A 215 -21.37 -11.98 6.66
C TYR A 215 -22.62 -12.74 6.26
N THR A 216 -23.59 -12.80 7.16
CA THR A 216 -24.91 -13.37 6.88
C THR A 216 -25.90 -12.21 6.78
N PRO A 217 -26.43 -11.90 5.58
CA PRO A 217 -27.51 -10.93 5.44
C PRO A 217 -28.70 -11.30 6.32
N PRO A 218 -29.43 -10.29 6.86
CA PRO A 218 -30.61 -10.54 7.66
C PRO A 218 -31.66 -11.34 6.88
N ALA A 219 -32.49 -12.09 7.60
CA ALA A 219 -33.65 -12.77 7.04
C ALA A 219 -34.69 -11.76 6.54
N GLY A 220 -35.66 -12.20 5.74
CA GLY A 220 -36.75 -11.33 5.29
C GLY A 220 -36.37 -10.43 4.11
N LEU A 221 -35.43 -10.83 3.25
CA LEU A 221 -35.08 -10.02 2.09
C LEU A 221 -36.23 -10.04 1.06
N THR A 222 -36.79 -8.87 0.78
CA THR A 222 -37.92 -8.67 -0.15
C THR A 222 -37.49 -8.05 -1.49
N ALA A 223 -36.23 -7.62 -1.61
CA ALA A 223 -35.67 -7.04 -2.81
C ALA A 223 -34.22 -7.50 -3.02
N SER A 224 -33.82 -7.61 -4.28
CA SER A 224 -32.43 -7.95 -4.63
C SER A 224 -31.46 -6.89 -4.10
N ARG A 225 -30.29 -7.34 -3.65
CA ARG A 225 -29.23 -6.50 -3.08
C ARG A 225 -27.86 -7.01 -3.49
N TRP A 226 -26.93 -6.09 -3.71
CA TRP A 226 -25.52 -6.36 -3.90
C TRP A 226 -24.79 -6.14 -2.58
N TYR A 227 -23.81 -6.98 -2.28
CA TYR A 227 -22.97 -6.90 -1.09
C TYR A 227 -21.50 -6.86 -1.49
N ARG A 228 -20.69 -6.11 -0.74
CA ARG A 228 -19.23 -6.16 -0.85
C ARG A 228 -18.59 -6.04 0.52
N ARG A 229 -17.39 -6.57 0.65
CA ARG A 229 -16.59 -6.48 1.88
C ARG A 229 -15.49 -5.44 1.69
N GLY A 230 -15.49 -4.42 2.52
CA GLY A 230 -14.35 -3.53 2.74
C GLY A 230 -13.34 -4.20 3.68
N VAL A 231 -12.07 -4.13 3.30
CA VAL A 231 -10.94 -4.58 4.12
C VAL A 231 -10.00 -3.41 4.33
N THR A 232 -9.70 -3.11 5.58
CA THR A 232 -8.77 -2.06 5.96
C THR A 232 -7.50 -2.67 6.56
N SER A 233 -6.36 -2.26 6.02
CA SER A 233 -5.02 -2.61 6.53
C SER A 233 -4.07 -1.46 6.27
N CYS A 234 -3.21 -1.14 7.23
CA CYS A 234 -2.27 -0.01 7.09
C CYS A 234 -2.99 1.30 6.72
N GLY A 235 -4.17 1.59 7.32
CA GLY A 235 -4.95 2.79 6.98
C GLY A 235 -5.50 2.86 5.55
N GLN A 236 -5.28 1.85 4.71
CA GLN A 236 -5.81 1.74 3.36
C GLN A 236 -7.04 0.83 3.36
N THR A 237 -8.11 1.26 2.71
CA THR A 237 -9.34 0.47 2.57
C THR A 237 -9.57 0.10 1.11
N LYS A 238 -9.71 -1.20 0.84
CA LYS A 238 -10.11 -1.72 -0.48
C LYS A 238 -11.36 -2.57 -0.35
N HIS A 239 -12.11 -2.69 -1.44
CA HIS A 239 -13.37 -3.43 -1.46
C HIS A 239 -13.25 -4.64 -2.38
N SER A 240 -13.86 -5.76 -1.97
CA SER A 240 -14.02 -6.92 -2.84
C SER A 240 -14.87 -6.59 -4.06
N SER A 241 -14.80 -7.44 -5.09
CA SER A 241 -15.85 -7.47 -6.10
C SER A 241 -17.21 -7.68 -5.43
N PRO A 242 -18.27 -6.98 -5.89
CA PRO A 242 -19.59 -7.10 -5.32
C PRO A 242 -20.28 -8.40 -5.76
N VAL A 243 -21.14 -8.92 -4.90
CA VAL A 243 -21.89 -10.16 -5.12
C VAL A 243 -23.38 -9.90 -4.97
N LYS A 244 -24.20 -10.45 -5.88
CA LYS A 244 -25.65 -10.24 -5.89
C LYS A 244 -26.38 -11.35 -5.13
N VAL A 245 -27.27 -10.94 -4.23
CA VAL A 245 -28.35 -11.78 -3.73
C VAL A 245 -29.61 -11.39 -4.50
N THR A 246 -30.05 -12.27 -5.38
CA THR A 246 -31.27 -12.13 -6.18
C THR A 246 -32.46 -12.65 -5.39
N VAL A 247 -33.49 -11.83 -5.27
CA VAL A 247 -34.75 -12.19 -4.62
C VAL A 247 -35.79 -12.40 -5.70
N HIS A 248 -36.40 -13.60 -5.74
CA HIS A 248 -37.57 -13.85 -6.59
C HIS A 248 -38.73 -12.96 -6.16
N GLN A 249 -39.55 -12.54 -7.12
CA GLN A 249 -40.72 -11.72 -6.85
C GLN A 249 -41.71 -12.49 -5.96
N SER A 250 -42.42 -11.75 -5.09
CA SER A 250 -43.55 -12.33 -4.36
C SER A 250 -44.62 -12.80 -5.34
N LEU A 251 -45.16 -13.99 -5.10
CA LEU A 251 -46.27 -14.53 -5.88
C LEU A 251 -47.59 -14.00 -5.32
N SER A 252 -48.45 -13.45 -6.18
CA SER A 252 -49.85 -13.21 -5.84
C SER A 252 -50.71 -14.44 -6.12
N LEU A 253 -51.96 -14.44 -5.62
CA LEU A 253 -52.92 -15.49 -5.94
C LEU A 253 -53.33 -15.41 -7.43
N PRO A 254 -53.56 -16.55 -8.10
CA PRO A 254 -54.19 -16.57 -9.43
C PRO A 254 -55.57 -15.91 -9.39
N THR A 255 -55.97 -15.27 -10.48
CA THR A 255 -57.27 -14.60 -10.60
C THR A 255 -58.09 -15.21 -11.73
N GLY A 256 -59.41 -15.24 -11.58
CA GLY A 256 -60.30 -15.79 -12.61
C GLY A 256 -61.62 -16.25 -12.00
N SER A 257 -62.40 -16.98 -12.79
CA SER A 257 -63.65 -17.55 -12.31
C SER A 257 -63.39 -18.57 -11.21
N THR A 258 -64.13 -18.48 -10.10
CA THR A 258 -64.05 -19.43 -8.98
C THR A 258 -65.13 -20.51 -9.05
N SER A 259 -66.07 -20.39 -9.99
CA SER A 259 -67.17 -21.32 -10.19
C SER A 259 -67.37 -21.62 -11.67
N PHE A 260 -67.49 -22.90 -12.00
CA PHE A 260 -67.76 -23.40 -13.35
C PHE A 260 -68.92 -24.40 -13.26
N THR A 261 -69.89 -24.32 -14.16
CA THR A 261 -71.13 -25.13 -14.10
C THR A 261 -71.39 -25.87 -15.40
N ARG A 262 -71.96 -27.08 -15.28
CA ARG A 262 -72.40 -27.96 -16.38
C ARG A 262 -73.70 -28.66 -15.96
N CYS A 263 -74.50 -29.06 -16.93
CA CYS A 263 -75.63 -29.98 -16.72
C CYS A 263 -75.20 -31.44 -16.93
N GLY A 264 -75.58 -32.33 -16.00
CA GLY A 264 -75.28 -33.76 -16.06
C GLY A 264 -73.80 -34.12 -15.95
N ASP A 265 -73.50 -35.40 -16.15
CA ASP A 265 -72.14 -35.92 -16.08
C ASP A 265 -71.26 -35.36 -17.22
N GLY A 266 -69.99 -35.07 -16.91
CA GLY A 266 -69.01 -34.70 -17.93
C GLY A 266 -67.83 -33.90 -17.40
N THR A 267 -67.03 -33.34 -18.32
CA THR A 267 -65.79 -32.62 -18.00
C THR A 267 -65.98 -31.10 -18.01
N LEU A 268 -65.20 -30.38 -17.22
CA LEU A 268 -65.10 -28.92 -17.24
C LEU A 268 -63.66 -28.50 -17.48
N THR A 269 -63.46 -27.46 -18.30
CA THR A 269 -62.16 -26.79 -18.44
C THR A 269 -62.12 -25.62 -17.48
N LEU A 270 -61.39 -25.79 -16.39
CA LEU A 270 -61.10 -24.74 -15.43
C LEU A 270 -60.01 -23.85 -16.02
N SER A 271 -60.14 -22.54 -15.92
CA SER A 271 -59.12 -21.60 -16.37
C SER A 271 -58.87 -20.52 -15.34
N GLN A 272 -57.62 -20.11 -15.24
CA GLN A 272 -57.17 -19.03 -14.36
C GLN A 272 -56.17 -18.16 -15.10
N THR A 273 -56.14 -16.90 -14.73
CA THR A 273 -55.14 -15.95 -15.17
C THR A 273 -53.89 -16.08 -14.29
N LEU A 274 -52.74 -16.09 -14.95
CA LEU A 274 -51.44 -16.16 -14.30
C LEU A 274 -51.23 -14.96 -13.37
N ALA A 275 -50.84 -15.21 -12.13
CA ALA A 275 -50.59 -14.16 -11.15
C ALA A 275 -49.30 -13.39 -11.43
N THR A 276 -49.19 -12.17 -10.89
CA THR A 276 -47.95 -11.39 -10.96
C THR A 276 -46.80 -12.15 -10.30
N GLY A 277 -45.66 -12.22 -10.99
CA GLY A 277 -44.46 -12.90 -10.51
C GLY A 277 -44.46 -14.42 -10.69
N ALA A 278 -45.55 -15.03 -11.15
CA ALA A 278 -45.62 -16.46 -11.45
C ALA A 278 -45.16 -16.76 -12.88
N ASN A 279 -44.47 -17.89 -13.08
CA ASN A 279 -44.12 -18.41 -14.42
C ASN A 279 -45.22 -19.35 -14.95
N THR A 280 -45.93 -20.03 -14.05
CA THR A 280 -47.00 -20.97 -14.39
C THR A 280 -48.00 -21.13 -13.23
N LEU A 281 -49.08 -21.85 -13.50
CA LEU A 281 -50.07 -22.29 -12.51
C LEU A 281 -49.99 -23.80 -12.34
N ARG A 282 -50.11 -24.27 -11.10
CA ARG A 282 -50.20 -25.70 -10.78
C ARG A 282 -51.53 -25.99 -10.11
N TRP A 283 -52.18 -27.07 -10.56
CA TRP A 283 -53.50 -27.52 -10.10
C TRP A 283 -53.37 -28.70 -9.15
N TYR A 284 -54.21 -28.73 -8.12
CA TYR A 284 -54.15 -29.66 -7.00
C TYR A 284 -55.54 -30.14 -6.57
N ALA A 285 -55.58 -31.34 -5.97
CA ALA A 285 -56.81 -31.93 -5.46
C ALA A 285 -57.24 -31.42 -4.06
N ALA A 286 -56.35 -30.75 -3.32
CA ALA A 286 -56.65 -30.24 -1.97
C ALA A 286 -55.93 -28.90 -1.69
N SER A 287 -56.43 -28.15 -0.71
CA SER A 287 -55.89 -26.84 -0.29
C SER A 287 -54.50 -26.91 0.34
N SER A 288 -54.13 -28.07 0.89
CA SER A 288 -52.81 -28.36 1.44
C SER A 288 -52.53 -29.87 1.33
N GLY A 289 -51.30 -30.24 1.02
CA GLY A 289 -50.88 -31.65 0.92
C GLY A 289 -51.55 -32.48 -0.19
N GLY A 290 -52.30 -31.84 -1.10
CA GLY A 290 -53.00 -32.53 -2.20
C GLY A 290 -52.06 -33.02 -3.31
N SER A 291 -52.50 -34.03 -4.06
CA SER A 291 -51.78 -34.51 -5.24
C SER A 291 -51.74 -33.43 -6.33
N TYR A 292 -50.59 -33.34 -7.00
CA TYR A 292 -50.42 -32.52 -8.20
C TYR A 292 -51.23 -33.12 -9.35
N LEU A 293 -52.03 -32.30 -10.02
CA LEU A 293 -52.92 -32.71 -11.11
C LEU A 293 -52.41 -32.25 -12.48
N HIS A 294 -52.05 -30.98 -12.61
CA HIS A 294 -51.71 -30.38 -13.91
C HIS A 294 -50.90 -29.09 -13.76
N GLN A 295 -50.19 -28.69 -14.83
CA GLN A 295 -49.50 -27.41 -14.95
C GLN A 295 -49.91 -26.73 -16.25
N GLY A 296 -50.46 -25.52 -16.13
CA GLY A 296 -51.02 -24.77 -17.26
C GLY A 296 -52.05 -23.74 -16.80
N SER A 297 -52.33 -22.75 -17.64
CA SER A 297 -53.36 -21.73 -17.37
C SER A 297 -54.79 -22.29 -17.37
N SER A 298 -54.98 -23.47 -17.95
CA SER A 298 -56.23 -24.23 -17.90
C SER A 298 -56.01 -25.68 -17.51
N TYR A 299 -57.03 -26.30 -16.93
CA TYR A 299 -57.06 -27.71 -16.56
C TYR A 299 -58.43 -28.30 -16.92
N THR A 300 -58.43 -29.34 -17.76
CA THR A 300 -59.64 -30.11 -18.04
C THR A 300 -59.79 -31.21 -17.00
N THR A 301 -60.87 -31.14 -16.22
CA THR A 301 -61.22 -32.12 -15.20
C THR A 301 -61.57 -33.49 -15.80
N PRO A 302 -61.41 -34.60 -15.06
CA PRO A 302 -62.06 -35.86 -15.37
C PRO A 302 -63.60 -35.72 -15.43
N SER A 303 -64.31 -36.74 -15.90
CA SER A 303 -65.78 -36.70 -15.87
C SER A 303 -66.29 -36.66 -14.43
N LEU A 304 -67.08 -35.63 -14.10
CA LEU A 304 -67.65 -35.41 -12.77
C LEU A 304 -69.15 -35.69 -12.79
N SER A 305 -69.64 -36.37 -11.75
CA SER A 305 -71.07 -36.56 -11.47
C SER A 305 -71.53 -35.86 -10.19
N ASN A 306 -70.60 -35.21 -9.48
CA ASN A 306 -70.82 -34.51 -8.21
C ASN A 306 -70.00 -33.22 -8.14
N ASN A 307 -70.43 -32.29 -7.28
CA ASN A 307 -69.69 -31.06 -7.01
C ASN A 307 -68.28 -31.39 -6.46
N THR A 308 -67.25 -30.87 -7.12
CA THR A 308 -65.84 -31.14 -6.80
C THR A 308 -65.08 -29.82 -6.71
N THR A 309 -64.24 -29.67 -5.69
CA THR A 309 -63.38 -28.48 -5.51
C THR A 309 -61.96 -28.80 -5.97
N TYR A 310 -61.38 -27.90 -6.77
CA TYR A 310 -59.99 -27.95 -7.21
C TYR A 310 -59.24 -26.71 -6.72
N TYR A 311 -57.94 -26.86 -6.48
CA TYR A 311 -57.09 -25.81 -5.98
C TYR A 311 -56.03 -25.48 -7.02
N VAL A 312 -55.64 -24.21 -7.09
CA VAL A 312 -54.65 -23.71 -8.04
C VAL A 312 -53.70 -22.77 -7.33
N SER A 313 -52.41 -22.93 -7.55
CA SER A 313 -51.38 -22.06 -6.99
C SER A 313 -50.48 -21.48 -8.05
N SER A 314 -50.02 -20.26 -7.80
CA SER A 314 -48.92 -19.64 -8.54
C SER A 314 -47.61 -20.40 -8.29
N TYR A 315 -46.76 -20.50 -9.31
CA TYR A 315 -45.45 -21.15 -9.21
C TYR A 315 -44.39 -20.40 -10.05
N ASN A 316 -43.18 -20.27 -9.52
CA ASN A 316 -42.00 -19.69 -10.19
C ASN A 316 -40.81 -20.64 -10.07
#